data_AF-A0A345ZID3-F1
#
_entry.id   AF-A0A345ZID3-F1
#
_cell.length_a   1.000
_cell.length_b   1.000
_cell.length_c   1.000
_cell.angle_alpha   90.00
_cell.angle_beta   90.00
_cell.angle_gamma   90.00
#
_symmetry.space_group_name_H-M   'P 1'
#
loop_
_entity.id
_entity.type
_entity.pdbx_description
1 polymer ?
#
loop_
_entity_poly.entity_id
_entity_poly.type
_entity_poly.pdbx_seq_one_letter_code
_entity_poly.pdbx_strand_id
1 'polypeptide(L)'
;MHHDARPRAGRRRFGRVSSVMATSGRCRRNATIADSGTSAAPVESQAPTSSMESGACMRVALSSLFVLAASFAFDAAVQQPVAETQVGTEGRVLETAIVRAPGPGMWKVRRGDNTLWILGTVSPLPAKMAWNSARMRSVVASADEVMYEPSVMVDADVGFFGKLALLPSLIGVRDLPDDAHLRDVLPPASYARWLRLKQRYIGSDNGVESWRPIFAAQKLYEEAIRTRGLSSRGVVSDALGESLKARGIKGVSTAAKVTIANPKKALKEFKGAQLADVQCFERVLDRVENDLDLLQTRADAWAAGDVDTLRRLNRPEASAACENAVLSGAFAQKYGLDRLQAQATAKWLTEAEASLGRNRVTFATLPMSELLSPTGIVASLAAKGYVVEAPDVVQASTSDAAPAPQPGAGR
;
A
#
# COMPACT_ATOMS: atom_id res chain seq x y z
N MET A 1 -60.81 33.01 -10.91
CA MET A 1 -61.28 34.42 -11.01
C MET A 1 -60.06 35.32 -11.08
N HIS A 2 -60.11 36.27 -12.01
CA HIS A 2 -59.03 37.10 -12.55
C HIS A 2 -58.31 38.01 -11.54
N HIS A 3 -57.00 38.23 -11.74
CA HIS A 3 -56.53 39.49 -12.35
C HIS A 3 -55.06 39.46 -12.75
N ASP A 4 -54.84 39.67 -14.06
CA ASP A 4 -53.63 40.12 -14.73
C ASP A 4 -53.20 41.53 -14.28
N ALA A 5 -51.88 41.80 -14.28
CA ALA A 5 -51.31 43.04 -14.83
C ALA A 5 -49.77 43.00 -14.93
N ARG A 6 -49.25 42.94 -16.17
CA ARG A 6 -47.96 43.57 -16.56
C ARG A 6 -48.25 44.99 -17.07
N PRO A 7 -47.23 45.87 -17.16
CA PRO A 7 -46.82 46.27 -18.51
C PRO A 7 -45.32 46.62 -18.75
N ARG A 8 -44.90 46.36 -20.00
CA ARG A 8 -44.06 47.13 -20.98
C ARG A 8 -42.73 47.76 -20.51
N ALA A 9 -41.56 47.36 -21.04
CA ALA A 9 -41.00 47.49 -22.41
C ALA A 9 -40.25 48.82 -22.68
N GLY A 10 -38.95 48.70 -23.02
CA GLY A 10 -38.12 49.76 -23.60
C GLY A 10 -37.05 49.16 -24.54
N ARG A 11 -37.22 49.37 -25.85
CA ARG A 11 -36.25 49.07 -26.92
C ARG A 11 -35.36 50.30 -27.18
N ARG A 12 -34.07 50.11 -27.53
CA ARG A 12 -33.30 50.80 -28.63
C ARG A 12 -32.08 49.91 -28.98
N ARG A 13 -32.05 49.25 -30.14
CA ARG A 13 -31.53 49.61 -31.49
C ARG A 13 -30.00 49.67 -31.66
N PHE A 14 -29.52 48.67 -32.41
CA PHE A 14 -28.41 48.57 -33.36
C PHE A 14 -27.53 49.80 -33.67
N GLY A 15 -26.21 49.54 -33.66
CA GLY A 15 -25.20 50.21 -34.48
C GLY A 15 -24.31 49.15 -35.14
N ARG A 16 -24.21 49.19 -36.48
CA ARG A 16 -23.44 48.30 -37.36
C ARG A 16 -22.21 49.09 -37.81
N VAL A 17 -21.02 48.50 -37.80
CA VAL A 17 -19.87 49.00 -38.58
C VAL A 17 -19.13 47.80 -39.18
N SER A 18 -18.87 47.89 -40.49
CA SER A 18 -18.24 46.88 -41.33
C SER A 18 -16.71 47.02 -41.38
N SER A 19 -16.08 45.86 -41.60
CA SER A 19 -14.92 45.57 -42.47
C SER A 19 -13.60 46.32 -42.29
N VAL A 20 -12.53 45.56 -42.01
CA VAL A 20 -11.24 45.69 -42.70
C VAL A 20 -10.65 44.29 -42.93
N MET A 21 -10.43 43.96 -44.20
CA MET A 21 -9.57 42.87 -44.67
C MET A 21 -8.11 43.17 -44.36
N ALA A 22 -7.35 42.17 -43.93
CA ALA A 22 -5.91 42.12 -44.15
C ALA A 22 -5.46 40.68 -44.41
N THR A 23 -5.02 40.47 -45.64
CA THR A 23 -4.38 39.29 -46.22
C THR A 23 -2.89 39.27 -45.94
N SER A 24 -2.35 38.14 -45.50
CA SER A 24 -0.98 37.65 -45.81
C SER A 24 -0.88 36.24 -45.20
N GLY A 25 -0.82 35.15 -45.97
CA GLY A 25 0.34 34.77 -46.77
C GLY A 25 1.06 33.63 -46.04
N ARG A 26 0.62 32.38 -46.23
CA ARG A 26 1.33 31.20 -45.70
C ARG A 26 1.78 30.32 -46.87
N CYS A 27 3.09 30.24 -47.04
CA CYS A 27 3.78 29.43 -48.04
C CYS A 27 3.34 27.96 -47.97
N ARG A 28 2.90 27.43 -49.11
CA ARG A 28 2.96 26.00 -49.43
C ARG A 28 4.43 25.62 -49.65
N ARG A 29 4.88 24.54 -49.01
CA ARG A 29 5.86 23.64 -49.60
C ARG A 29 5.29 22.24 -49.55
N ASN A 30 4.97 21.73 -50.73
CA ASN A 30 4.87 20.30 -50.99
C ASN A 30 6.28 19.72 -50.93
N ALA A 31 6.44 18.56 -50.30
CA ALA A 31 7.52 17.65 -50.62
C ALA A 31 6.98 16.22 -50.52
N THR A 32 7.33 15.48 -51.54
CA THR A 32 6.74 14.26 -52.04
C THR A 32 7.18 13.05 -51.25
N ILE A 33 6.33 12.04 -51.23
CA ILE A 33 6.60 10.65 -50.87
C ILE A 33 7.67 10.08 -51.83
N ALA A 34 8.67 9.40 -51.28
CA ALA A 34 9.43 8.37 -51.97
C ALA A 34 9.86 7.28 -50.97
N ASP A 35 9.88 6.08 -51.50
CA ASP A 35 9.79 4.77 -50.88
C ASP A 35 11.16 4.16 -50.52
N SER A 36 11.11 2.98 -49.90
CA SER A 36 12.11 1.91 -49.82
C SER A 36 13.11 1.87 -48.65
N GLY A 37 13.22 0.66 -48.06
CA GLY A 37 14.54 0.03 -47.88
C GLY A 37 14.95 -0.33 -46.45
N THR A 38 14.70 -1.59 -46.09
CA THR A 38 15.39 -2.45 -45.11
C THR A 38 16.87 -2.10 -44.83
N SER A 39 17.28 -2.01 -43.55
CA SER A 39 18.51 -2.63 -43.03
C SER A 39 18.60 -2.55 -41.50
N ALA A 40 19.32 -3.51 -40.91
CA ALA A 40 19.43 -3.81 -39.50
C ALA A 40 20.70 -3.22 -38.82
N ALA A 41 20.54 -2.91 -37.51
CA ALA A 41 21.54 -2.85 -36.42
C ALA A 41 22.59 -1.70 -36.41
N PRO A 42 23.29 -1.41 -35.27
CA PRO A 42 23.04 -1.70 -33.84
C PRO A 42 23.15 -0.48 -32.88
N VAL A 43 22.77 -0.70 -31.61
CA VAL A 43 23.32 -0.16 -30.33
C VAL A 43 23.82 1.30 -30.28
N GLU A 44 23.10 2.14 -29.51
CA GLU A 44 23.75 3.10 -28.62
C GLU A 44 22.86 3.37 -27.39
N SER A 45 23.32 2.91 -26.23
CA SER A 45 22.70 3.12 -24.92
C SER A 45 23.20 4.44 -24.36
N GLN A 46 22.35 5.48 -24.38
CA GLN A 46 22.62 6.73 -23.68
C GLN A 46 21.74 6.79 -22.42
N ALA A 47 22.36 6.53 -21.28
CA ALA A 47 21.81 6.83 -19.97
C ALA A 47 22.09 8.31 -19.63
N PRO A 48 21.10 9.11 -19.23
CA PRO A 48 21.37 10.39 -18.61
C PRO A 48 21.63 10.21 -17.12
N THR A 49 22.89 10.49 -16.74
CA THR A 49 23.31 10.81 -15.37
C THR A 49 22.55 12.05 -14.90
N SER A 50 21.84 11.95 -13.77
CA SER A 50 21.35 13.12 -13.05
C SER A 50 21.96 13.13 -11.66
N SER A 51 22.76 14.16 -11.46
CA SER A 51 23.51 14.55 -10.27
C SER A 51 22.59 14.84 -9.09
N MET A 52 22.90 14.22 -7.95
CA MET A 52 22.36 14.57 -6.64
C MET A 52 23.09 15.82 -6.11
N GLU A 53 22.37 16.93 -5.99
CA GLU A 53 22.82 18.08 -5.19
C GLU A 53 22.50 17.83 -3.71
N SER A 54 23.54 17.90 -2.88
CA SER A 54 23.51 17.76 -1.43
C SER A 54 23.23 19.10 -0.78
N GLY A 55 22.10 19.22 -0.09
CA GLY A 55 21.78 20.36 0.77
C GLY A 55 22.48 20.26 2.12
N ALA A 56 23.38 21.22 2.37
CA ALA A 56 24.21 21.33 3.57
C ALA A 56 23.38 21.58 4.85
N CYS A 57 23.72 20.85 5.92
CA CYS A 57 23.30 21.17 7.29
C CYS A 57 24.11 22.35 7.84
N MET A 58 23.43 23.47 8.08
CA MET A 58 23.96 24.62 8.81
C MET A 58 24.14 24.23 10.30
N ARG A 59 25.39 24.12 10.74
CA ARG A 59 25.76 23.97 12.16
C ARG A 59 25.85 25.35 12.80
N VAL A 60 24.97 25.64 13.77
CA VAL A 60 25.10 26.80 14.64
C VAL A 60 26.06 26.44 15.78
N ALA A 61 27.20 27.10 15.80
CA ALA A 61 28.16 27.08 16.89
C ALA A 61 27.73 28.08 17.97
N LEU A 62 27.65 27.64 19.23
CA LEU A 62 27.79 28.52 20.39
C LEU A 62 28.92 27.99 21.26
N SER A 63 29.98 28.80 21.33
CA SER A 63 31.11 28.64 22.23
C SER A 63 30.93 29.51 23.47
N SER A 64 31.60 29.09 24.55
CA SER A 64 32.07 29.89 25.70
C SER A 64 31.04 30.11 26.83
N LEU A 65 31.33 30.03 28.13
CA LEU A 65 32.55 29.87 28.94
C LEU A 65 32.07 29.70 30.41
N PHE A 66 32.68 28.85 31.24
CA PHE A 66 33.31 29.25 32.53
C PHE A 66 33.84 28.06 33.34
N VAL A 67 35.04 28.29 33.87
CA VAL A 67 35.91 27.44 34.68
C VAL A 67 35.46 27.46 36.14
N LEU A 68 35.53 26.34 36.86
CA LEU A 68 36.07 26.32 38.23
C LEU A 68 36.58 24.92 38.62
N ALA A 69 37.83 24.89 39.05
CA ALA A 69 38.55 23.72 39.56
C ALA A 69 38.19 23.43 41.02
N ALA A 70 38.13 22.15 41.38
CA ALA A 70 38.34 21.69 42.75
C ALA A 70 38.97 20.29 42.71
N SER A 71 40.26 20.24 43.01
CA SER A 71 41.04 19.04 43.23
C SER A 71 40.56 18.32 44.48
N PHE A 72 40.21 17.04 44.35
CA PHE A 72 40.31 16.09 45.46
C PHE A 72 41.19 14.95 45.01
N ALA A 73 42.42 14.96 45.53
CA ALA A 73 43.27 13.79 45.58
C ALA A 73 42.61 12.78 46.52
N PHE A 74 42.32 11.58 46.02
CA PHE A 74 42.10 10.42 46.88
C PHE A 74 43.19 9.40 46.61
N ASP A 75 43.83 9.04 47.71
CA ASP A 75 45.02 8.23 47.84
C ASP A 75 44.85 6.84 47.25
N ALA A 76 45.87 6.41 46.51
CA ALA A 76 45.96 5.07 45.95
C ALA A 76 46.48 4.11 47.02
N ALA A 77 45.58 3.35 47.63
CA ALA A 77 45.98 2.17 48.41
C ALA A 77 46.29 1.01 47.44
N VAL A 78 47.59 0.75 47.27
CA VAL A 78 48.16 -0.42 46.61
C VAL A 78 47.81 -1.67 47.41
N GLN A 79 47.07 -2.60 46.81
CA GLN A 79 46.97 -3.98 47.30
C GLN A 79 47.01 -4.96 46.11
N GLN A 80 48.18 -5.54 45.86
CA GLN A 80 48.33 -6.91 45.33
C GLN A 80 48.95 -7.71 46.49
N PRO A 81 48.50 -8.96 46.80
CA PRO A 81 48.50 -10.14 45.91
C PRO A 81 47.19 -10.96 46.09
N VAL A 82 46.86 -12.10 45.48
CA VAL A 82 47.55 -13.37 45.17
C VAL A 82 46.75 -14.05 44.05
N ALA A 83 47.43 -14.68 43.11
CA ALA A 83 46.80 -15.54 42.12
C ALA A 83 46.36 -16.87 42.76
N GLU A 84 45.06 -17.13 42.80
CA GLU A 84 44.51 -18.47 42.98
C GLU A 84 43.89 -18.93 41.66
N THR A 85 44.52 -19.93 41.05
CA THR A 85 43.95 -20.71 39.95
C THR A 85 42.81 -21.55 40.50
N GLN A 86 41.56 -21.12 40.24
CA GLN A 86 40.37 -21.96 40.42
C GLN A 86 39.91 -22.44 39.04
N VAL A 87 40.17 -23.72 38.77
CA VAL A 87 39.57 -24.46 37.66
C VAL A 87 38.11 -24.73 38.07
N GLY A 88 37.21 -23.84 37.66
CA GLY A 88 35.77 -24.02 37.74
C GLY A 88 35.21 -24.29 36.36
N THR A 89 35.11 -25.56 36.00
CA THR A 89 34.12 -26.00 35.01
C THR A 89 32.75 -25.73 35.61
N GLU A 90 32.03 -24.72 35.10
CA GLU A 90 30.57 -24.75 34.94
C GLU A 90 30.07 -23.39 34.48
N GLY A 91 29.08 -23.41 33.57
CA GLY A 91 28.40 -22.21 33.12
C GLY A 91 28.97 -21.61 31.86
N ARG A 92 29.15 -22.39 30.79
CA ARG A 92 28.78 -21.85 29.48
C ARG A 92 27.31 -21.44 29.62
N VAL A 93 27.09 -20.15 29.83
CA VAL A 93 25.82 -19.51 29.60
C VAL A 93 25.53 -19.80 28.14
N LEU A 94 24.81 -20.89 27.90
CA LEU A 94 24.08 -21.09 26.66
C LEU A 94 23.18 -19.88 26.60
N GLU A 95 23.57 -18.98 25.71
CA GLU A 95 22.85 -17.78 25.31
C GLU A 95 21.39 -18.15 25.25
N THR A 96 20.69 -17.67 26.27
CA THR A 96 19.35 -18.11 26.62
C THR A 96 18.49 -17.77 25.42
N ALA A 97 17.88 -18.82 24.87
CA ALA A 97 16.85 -18.83 23.84
C ALA A 97 16.51 -17.44 23.25
N ILE A 98 16.76 -17.25 21.96
CA ILE A 98 16.03 -16.23 21.20
C ILE A 98 14.56 -16.67 21.16
N VAL A 99 13.83 -16.44 22.26
CA VAL A 99 12.38 -16.32 22.23
C VAL A 99 12.09 -14.94 21.65
N ARG A 100 12.32 -14.76 20.35
CA ARG A 100 11.74 -13.65 19.59
C ARG A 100 10.69 -14.19 18.64
N ALA A 101 9.51 -14.42 19.18
CA ALA A 101 8.28 -14.20 18.43
C ALA A 101 7.31 -13.51 19.41
N PRO A 102 6.91 -12.26 19.09
CA PRO A 102 5.82 -12.11 18.14
C PRO A 102 6.14 -11.04 17.10
N GLY A 103 6.33 -11.48 15.86
CA GLY A 103 6.28 -10.67 14.67
C GLY A 103 5.57 -11.49 13.60
N PRO A 104 4.97 -10.86 12.59
CA PRO A 104 4.26 -11.56 11.53
C PRO A 104 5.15 -12.63 10.91
N GLY A 105 4.60 -13.84 10.79
CA GLY A 105 5.28 -14.95 10.15
C GLY A 105 5.61 -14.65 8.68
N MET A 106 6.67 -15.25 8.16
CA MET A 106 7.03 -15.20 6.74
C MET A 106 6.96 -16.59 6.12
N TRP A 107 6.30 -16.68 4.98
CA TRP A 107 6.29 -17.86 4.13
C TRP A 107 7.62 -18.00 3.42
N LYS A 108 8.04 -19.24 3.19
CA LYS A 108 9.15 -19.56 2.29
C LYS A 108 8.62 -20.23 1.05
N VAL A 109 9.08 -19.77 -0.11
CA VAL A 109 8.94 -20.48 -1.38
C VAL A 109 10.33 -20.80 -1.89
N ARG A 110 10.60 -22.08 -2.19
CA ARG A 110 11.94 -22.53 -2.61
C ARG A 110 11.95 -23.10 -4.02
N ARG A 111 13.05 -22.83 -4.72
CA ARG A 111 13.47 -23.50 -5.96
C ARG A 111 14.93 -23.92 -5.81
N GLY A 112 15.17 -25.18 -5.44
CA GLY A 112 16.51 -25.65 -5.08
C GLY A 112 17.10 -24.86 -3.93
N ASP A 113 18.16 -24.11 -4.23
CA ASP A 113 18.87 -23.24 -3.28
C ASP A 113 18.26 -21.83 -3.15
N ASN A 114 17.44 -21.41 -4.11
CA ASN A 114 16.88 -20.06 -4.14
C ASN A 114 15.64 -19.99 -3.25
N THR A 115 15.55 -18.93 -2.45
CA THR A 115 14.45 -18.74 -1.49
C THR A 115 13.78 -17.38 -1.68
N LEU A 116 12.47 -17.41 -1.88
CA LEU A 116 11.59 -16.24 -1.79
C LEU A 116 10.93 -16.24 -0.41
N TRP A 117 11.24 -15.24 0.40
CA TRP A 117 10.58 -14.96 1.67
C TRP A 117 9.41 -14.02 1.44
N ILE A 118 8.21 -14.40 1.90
CA ILE A 118 7.01 -13.58 1.73
C ILE A 118 6.46 -13.20 3.10
N LEU A 119 6.43 -11.91 3.39
CA LEU A 119 5.76 -11.37 4.56
C LEU A 119 4.30 -11.08 4.26
N GLY A 120 3.39 -11.67 5.05
CA GLY A 120 1.97 -11.37 4.97
C GLY A 120 1.63 -9.99 5.52
N THR A 121 0.82 -9.22 4.81
CA THR A 121 0.29 -7.92 5.24
C THR A 121 -1.19 -8.06 5.62
N VAL A 122 -1.62 -7.31 6.64
CA VAL A 122 -3.04 -7.17 7.00
C VAL A 122 -3.39 -5.70 7.13
N SER A 123 -4.64 -5.37 6.81
CA SER A 123 -5.22 -4.07 7.08
C SER A 123 -6.62 -4.23 7.67
N PRO A 124 -7.01 -3.46 8.70
CA PRO A 124 -6.23 -2.41 9.36
C PRO A 124 -5.30 -2.96 10.46
N LEU A 125 -4.40 -2.11 10.96
CA LEU A 125 -3.49 -2.39 12.09
C LEU A 125 -3.55 -1.26 13.13
N PRO A 126 -3.11 -1.46 14.38
CA PRO A 126 -3.09 -0.39 15.38
C PRO A 126 -2.23 0.77 14.88
N ALA A 127 -2.75 2.00 14.99
CA ALA A 127 -2.12 3.18 14.38
C ALA A 127 -0.72 3.48 14.92
N LYS A 128 -0.41 3.00 16.14
CA LYS A 128 0.88 3.17 16.83
C LYS A 128 1.53 1.82 17.14
N MET A 129 1.26 0.82 16.31
CA MET A 129 1.76 -0.52 16.54
C MET A 129 3.29 -0.57 16.53
N ALA A 130 3.86 -1.06 17.62
CA ALA A 130 5.22 -1.58 17.62
C ALA A 130 5.16 -3.08 17.29
N TRP A 131 5.83 -3.50 16.23
CA TRP A 131 5.90 -4.91 15.82
C TRP A 131 7.35 -5.34 15.66
N ASN A 132 7.61 -6.64 15.89
CA ASN A 132 8.97 -7.17 15.79
C ASN A 132 9.40 -7.34 14.32
N SER A 133 10.01 -6.29 13.77
CA SER A 133 10.52 -6.26 12.40
C SER A 133 11.96 -6.78 12.25
N ALA A 134 12.60 -7.24 13.33
CA ALA A 134 14.00 -7.67 13.28
C ALA A 134 14.22 -8.80 12.27
N ARG A 135 13.31 -9.77 12.22
CA ARG A 135 13.39 -10.89 11.27
C ARG A 135 13.24 -10.42 9.82
N MET A 136 12.26 -9.55 9.55
CA MET A 136 12.09 -8.94 8.23
C MET A 136 13.35 -8.17 7.81
N ARG A 137 13.87 -7.30 8.69
CA ARG A 137 15.07 -6.51 8.44
C ARG A 137 16.28 -7.39 8.15
N SER A 138 16.45 -8.49 8.88
CA SER A 138 17.53 -9.45 8.65
C SER A 138 17.43 -10.11 7.27
N VAL A 139 16.24 -10.53 6.85
CA VAL A 139 16.05 -11.12 5.50
C VAL A 139 16.26 -10.08 4.41
N VAL A 140 15.72 -8.87 4.59
CA VAL A 140 15.93 -7.76 3.67
C VAL A 140 17.41 -7.39 3.59
N ALA A 141 18.20 -7.49 4.66
CA ALA A 141 19.65 -7.24 4.63
C ALA A 141 20.40 -8.18 3.70
N SER A 142 19.99 -9.45 3.63
CA SER A 142 20.60 -10.47 2.77
C SER A 142 19.93 -10.64 1.40
N ALA A 143 18.84 -9.92 1.11
CA ALA A 143 18.08 -10.10 -0.11
C ALA A 143 18.79 -9.50 -1.33
N ASP A 144 18.88 -10.26 -2.41
CA ASP A 144 19.34 -9.77 -3.73
C ASP A 144 18.28 -8.85 -4.35
N GLU A 145 17.00 -9.10 -4.03
CA GLU A 145 15.86 -8.36 -4.57
C GLU A 145 14.73 -8.24 -3.54
N VAL A 146 14.04 -7.10 -3.59
CA VAL A 146 12.84 -6.84 -2.78
C VAL A 146 11.68 -6.50 -3.70
N MET A 147 10.60 -7.25 -3.64
CA MET A 147 9.39 -7.03 -4.43
C MET A 147 8.27 -6.44 -3.57
N TYR A 148 7.54 -5.48 -4.11
CA TYR A 148 6.30 -5.01 -3.49
C TYR A 148 5.12 -5.92 -3.82
N GLU A 149 4.09 -5.87 -2.97
CA GLU A 149 2.81 -6.52 -3.22
C GLU A 149 2.16 -6.06 -4.55
N PRO A 150 1.32 -6.91 -5.16
CA PRO A 150 0.54 -6.54 -6.34
C PRO A 150 -0.22 -5.24 -6.07
N SER A 151 -0.10 -4.28 -6.98
CA SER A 151 -0.76 -2.99 -6.85
C SER A 151 -1.24 -2.49 -8.21
N VAL A 152 -2.21 -1.58 -8.17
CA VAL A 152 -2.77 -0.94 -9.35
C VAL A 152 -2.36 0.53 -9.36
N MET A 153 -1.90 1.03 -10.50
CA MET A 153 -1.54 2.42 -10.69
C MET A 153 -2.28 3.01 -11.89
N VAL A 154 -3.09 4.03 -11.63
CA VAL A 154 -3.70 4.85 -12.68
C VAL A 154 -2.89 6.14 -12.81
N ASP A 155 -2.30 6.36 -13.97
CA ASP A 155 -1.55 7.56 -14.30
C ASP A 155 -2.28 8.40 -15.35
N ALA A 156 -1.95 9.67 -15.42
CA ALA A 156 -2.46 10.58 -16.43
C ALA A 156 -1.36 10.88 -17.45
N ASP A 157 -1.70 10.88 -18.74
CA ASP A 157 -0.76 11.19 -19.83
C ASP A 157 -0.46 12.69 -19.93
N VAL A 158 -0.07 13.30 -18.82
CA VAL A 158 0.27 14.71 -18.70
C VAL A 158 1.46 14.88 -17.77
N GLY A 159 2.35 15.81 -18.12
CA GLY A 159 3.49 16.18 -17.28
C GLY A 159 3.07 16.80 -15.94
N PHE A 160 4.03 17.07 -15.06
CA PHE A 160 3.79 17.60 -13.70
C PHE A 160 2.84 18.80 -13.66
N PHE A 161 3.08 19.83 -14.48
CA PHE A 161 2.20 21.01 -14.57
C PHE A 161 0.79 20.67 -15.08
N GLY A 162 0.68 19.70 -15.99
CA GLY A 162 -0.60 19.19 -16.44
C GLY A 162 -1.38 18.50 -15.32
N LYS A 163 -0.70 17.72 -14.47
CA LYS A 163 -1.30 17.12 -13.26
C LYS A 163 -1.79 18.19 -12.28
N LEU A 164 -1.02 19.26 -12.06
CA LEU A 164 -1.45 20.39 -11.24
C LEU A 164 -2.70 21.08 -11.82
N ALA A 165 -2.75 21.26 -13.14
CA ALA A 165 -3.92 21.84 -13.82
C ALA A 165 -5.17 20.94 -13.79
N LEU A 166 -5.05 19.66 -13.41
CA LEU A 166 -6.19 18.76 -13.19
C LEU A 166 -6.83 18.90 -11.81
N LEU A 167 -6.13 19.47 -10.82
CA LEU A 167 -6.61 19.56 -9.43
C LEU A 167 -8.01 20.21 -9.31
N PRO A 168 -8.31 21.34 -9.99
CA PRO A 168 -9.66 21.91 -9.93
C PRO A 168 -10.73 20.98 -10.51
N SER A 169 -10.36 20.14 -11.48
CA SER A 169 -11.30 19.18 -12.08
C SER A 169 -11.61 18.03 -11.12
N LEU A 170 -10.81 17.78 -10.08
CA LEU A 170 -11.07 16.77 -9.05
C LEU A 170 -12.10 17.23 -8.01
N ILE A 171 -12.46 18.52 -7.97
CA ILE A 171 -13.49 19.04 -7.07
C ILE A 171 -14.81 18.28 -7.32
N GLY A 172 -15.39 17.71 -6.28
CA GLY A 172 -16.61 16.91 -6.35
C GLY A 172 -16.46 15.57 -7.08
N VAL A 173 -15.24 15.03 -7.23
CA VAL A 173 -15.04 13.66 -7.77
C VAL A 173 -15.69 12.59 -6.90
N ARG A 174 -15.90 12.91 -5.61
CA ARG A 174 -16.55 12.03 -4.64
C ARG A 174 -18.07 12.16 -4.65
N ASP A 175 -18.60 13.21 -5.27
CA ASP A 175 -19.99 13.59 -5.12
C ASP A 175 -20.87 12.78 -6.08
N LEU A 176 -22.12 12.61 -5.66
CA LEU A 176 -23.18 12.14 -6.53
C LEU A 176 -23.47 13.18 -7.63
N PRO A 177 -23.85 12.74 -8.83
CA PRO A 177 -24.29 13.66 -9.88
C PRO A 177 -25.61 14.37 -9.50
N ASP A 178 -25.89 15.49 -10.17
CA ASP A 178 -27.16 16.23 -10.09
C ASP A 178 -27.58 16.67 -8.67
N ASP A 179 -26.59 16.97 -7.81
CA ASP A 179 -26.77 17.37 -6.41
C ASP A 179 -27.56 16.34 -5.57
N ALA A 180 -27.57 15.07 -6.00
CA ALA A 180 -28.25 13.99 -5.29
C ALA A 180 -27.58 13.68 -3.95
N HIS A 181 -28.35 13.04 -3.07
CA HIS A 181 -27.89 12.59 -1.76
C HIS A 181 -27.99 11.08 -1.60
N LEU A 182 -27.32 10.55 -0.58
CA LEU A 182 -27.34 9.12 -0.24
C LEU A 182 -28.77 8.57 -0.09
N ARG A 183 -29.69 9.33 0.48
CA ARG A 183 -31.12 8.94 0.60
C ARG A 183 -31.81 8.68 -0.73
N ASP A 184 -31.32 9.30 -1.81
CA ASP A 184 -31.93 9.23 -3.14
C ASP A 184 -31.45 8.00 -3.91
N VAL A 185 -30.30 7.43 -3.54
CA VAL A 185 -29.65 6.30 -4.24
C VAL A 185 -29.58 5.01 -3.42
N LEU A 186 -29.74 5.09 -2.10
CA LEU A 186 -29.69 3.94 -1.22
C LEU A 186 -31.09 3.34 -0.97
N PRO A 187 -31.19 2.01 -0.78
CA PRO A 187 -32.41 1.41 -0.24
C PRO A 187 -32.80 2.04 1.12
N PRO A 188 -34.10 2.19 1.43
CA PRO A 188 -34.54 2.84 2.68
C PRO A 188 -33.97 2.20 3.95
N ALA A 189 -33.85 0.86 3.99
CA ALA A 189 -33.29 0.14 5.12
C ALA A 189 -31.79 0.46 5.32
N SER A 190 -31.04 0.52 4.22
CA SER A 190 -29.63 0.90 4.17
C SER A 190 -29.41 2.32 4.68
N TYR A 191 -30.23 3.27 4.22
CA TYR A 191 -30.14 4.65 4.66
C TYR A 191 -30.47 4.81 6.16
N ALA A 192 -31.44 4.06 6.68
CA ALA A 192 -31.73 4.06 8.11
C ALA A 192 -30.56 3.50 8.97
N ARG A 193 -29.86 2.46 8.49
CA ARG A 193 -28.63 1.95 9.13
C ARG A 193 -27.52 3.00 9.07
N TRP A 194 -27.30 3.58 7.89
CA TRP A 194 -26.33 4.64 7.66
C TRP A 194 -26.50 5.79 8.65
N LEU A 195 -27.71 6.33 8.82
CA LEU A 195 -27.95 7.45 9.72
C LEU A 195 -27.50 7.17 11.17
N ARG A 196 -27.75 5.95 11.67
CA ARG A 196 -27.30 5.55 13.02
C ARG A 196 -25.79 5.46 13.11
N LEU A 197 -25.15 4.83 12.12
CA LEU A 197 -23.70 4.63 12.11
C LEU A 197 -22.93 5.93 11.87
N LYS A 198 -23.41 6.77 10.96
CA LYS A 198 -22.92 8.13 10.73
C LYS A 198 -22.96 8.93 12.02
N GLN A 199 -24.10 8.97 12.71
CA GLN A 199 -24.22 9.72 13.96
C GLN A 199 -23.22 9.23 15.02
N ARG A 200 -22.97 7.92 15.09
CA ARG A 200 -22.05 7.31 16.06
C ARG A 200 -20.57 7.58 15.75
N TYR A 201 -20.17 7.49 14.48
CA TYR A 201 -18.75 7.47 14.11
C TYR A 201 -18.26 8.74 13.37
N ILE A 202 -19.12 9.36 12.57
CA ILE A 202 -18.79 10.57 11.79
C ILE A 202 -19.28 11.84 12.50
N GLY A 203 -20.43 11.78 13.16
CA GLY A 203 -21.09 12.92 13.78
C GLY A 203 -21.95 13.73 12.80
N SER A 204 -21.95 15.06 12.96
CA SER A 204 -22.86 15.98 12.25
C SER A 204 -22.34 16.46 10.88
N ASP A 205 -21.32 15.82 10.32
CA ASP A 205 -20.84 16.17 8.98
C ASP A 205 -21.93 15.84 7.94
N ASN A 206 -22.48 16.87 7.31
CA ASN A 206 -23.50 16.70 6.27
C ASN A 206 -22.91 16.64 4.86
N GLY A 207 -21.62 16.95 4.68
CA GLY A 207 -20.96 16.87 3.38
C GLY A 207 -20.92 15.43 2.84
N VAL A 208 -20.82 14.45 3.74
CA VAL A 208 -20.84 13.02 3.37
C VAL A 208 -22.17 12.56 2.76
N GLU A 209 -23.27 13.29 2.97
CA GLU A 209 -24.57 12.92 2.39
C GLU A 209 -24.65 13.15 0.89
N SER A 210 -23.79 14.02 0.34
CA SER A 210 -23.71 14.28 -1.10
C SER A 210 -22.67 13.38 -1.79
N TRP A 211 -21.97 12.53 -1.05
CA TRP A 211 -20.97 11.63 -1.61
C TRP A 211 -21.59 10.38 -2.22
N ARG A 212 -20.92 9.79 -3.20
CA ARG A 212 -21.23 8.46 -3.70
C ARG A 212 -21.12 7.42 -2.58
N PRO A 213 -21.96 6.36 -2.58
CA PRO A 213 -21.95 5.33 -1.55
C PRO A 213 -20.54 4.82 -1.22
N ILE A 214 -19.70 4.50 -2.20
CA ILE A 214 -18.34 4.00 -1.92
C ILE A 214 -17.51 4.95 -1.04
N PHE A 215 -17.54 6.26 -1.30
CA PHE A 215 -16.74 7.24 -0.55
C PHE A 215 -17.31 7.53 0.82
N ALA A 216 -18.63 7.52 0.97
CA ALA A 216 -19.31 7.66 2.26
C ALA A 216 -19.03 6.44 3.15
N ALA A 217 -19.14 5.23 2.60
CA ALA A 217 -18.80 3.99 3.28
C ALA A 217 -17.34 3.97 3.70
N GLN A 218 -16.40 4.31 2.80
CA GLN A 218 -14.98 4.37 3.15
C GLN A 218 -14.71 5.30 4.33
N LYS A 219 -15.30 6.50 4.32
CA LYS A 219 -15.18 7.46 5.43
C LYS A 219 -15.76 6.89 6.73
N LEU A 220 -16.93 6.27 6.68
CA LEU A 220 -17.51 5.61 7.85
C LEU A 220 -16.60 4.52 8.40
N TYR A 221 -16.04 3.67 7.54
CA TYR A 221 -15.12 2.62 7.93
C TYR A 221 -13.86 3.20 8.60
N GLU A 222 -13.22 4.19 7.98
CA GLU A 222 -12.05 4.89 8.53
C GLU A 222 -12.33 5.49 9.90
N GLU A 223 -13.48 6.16 10.07
CA GLU A 223 -13.87 6.73 11.36
C GLU A 223 -14.18 5.66 12.41
N ALA A 224 -14.86 4.58 12.01
CA ALA A 224 -15.22 3.50 12.92
C ALA A 224 -13.97 2.77 13.45
N ILE A 225 -13.03 2.39 12.57
CA ILE A 225 -11.80 1.71 13.01
C ILE A 225 -10.91 2.64 13.86
N ARG A 226 -10.94 3.95 13.60
CA ARG A 226 -10.20 4.95 14.39
C ARG A 226 -10.66 4.99 15.84
N THR A 227 -11.96 4.77 16.12
CA THR A 227 -12.46 4.65 17.51
C THR A 227 -11.86 3.47 18.27
N ARG A 228 -11.33 2.47 17.56
CA ARG A 228 -10.62 1.31 18.12
C ARG A 228 -9.10 1.46 18.10
N GLY A 229 -8.58 2.65 17.74
CA GLY A 229 -7.13 2.88 17.62
C GLY A 229 -6.49 2.20 16.41
N LEU A 230 -7.29 1.70 15.46
CA LEU A 230 -6.85 1.07 14.23
C LEU A 230 -6.69 2.09 13.09
N SER A 231 -5.86 1.75 12.11
CA SER A 231 -5.54 2.55 10.93
C SER A 231 -5.21 1.65 9.75
N SER A 232 -5.61 2.07 8.56
CA SER A 232 -5.23 1.42 7.29
C SER A 232 -3.83 1.81 6.81
N ARG A 233 -2.98 2.38 7.68
CA ARG A 233 -1.62 2.81 7.32
C ARG A 233 -0.71 1.58 7.26
N GLY A 234 0.09 1.49 6.20
CA GLY A 234 1.02 0.39 5.97
C GLY A 234 2.26 0.47 6.87
N VAL A 235 2.16 0.03 8.12
CA VAL A 235 3.31 -0.04 9.05
C VAL A 235 4.41 -0.98 8.54
N VAL A 236 4.07 -1.96 7.71
CA VAL A 236 5.02 -2.83 7.02
C VAL A 236 5.75 -2.06 5.91
N SER A 237 5.00 -1.30 5.10
CA SER A 237 5.56 -0.49 4.02
C SER A 237 6.54 0.56 4.54
N ASP A 238 6.24 1.19 5.68
CA ASP A 238 7.14 2.13 6.35
C ASP A 238 8.46 1.45 6.76
N ALA A 239 8.38 0.33 7.48
CA ALA A 239 9.56 -0.42 7.93
C ALA A 239 10.39 -1.02 6.77
N LEU A 240 9.72 -1.44 5.70
CA LEU A 240 10.35 -1.93 4.48
C LEU A 240 11.09 -0.79 3.76
N GLY A 241 10.45 0.38 3.64
CA GLY A 241 11.04 1.58 3.06
C GLY A 241 12.30 2.04 3.80
N GLU A 242 12.28 2.02 5.14
CA GLU A 242 13.47 2.29 5.97
C GLU A 242 14.61 1.30 5.67
N SER A 243 14.28 0.01 5.56
CA SER A 243 15.27 -1.05 5.32
C SER A 243 15.90 -0.94 3.93
N LEU A 244 15.10 -0.64 2.91
CA LEU A 244 15.57 -0.41 1.55
C LEU A 244 16.46 0.83 1.47
N LYS A 245 16.06 1.93 2.13
CA LYS A 245 16.84 3.16 2.21
C LYS A 245 18.19 2.93 2.89
N ALA A 246 18.22 2.19 4.00
CA ALA A 246 19.46 1.87 4.72
C ALA A 246 20.45 1.05 3.86
N ARG A 247 19.93 0.19 2.98
CA ARG A 247 20.74 -0.60 2.03
C ARG A 247 21.09 0.13 0.73
N GLY A 248 20.45 1.25 0.43
CA GLY A 248 20.61 1.96 -0.84
C GLY A 248 20.07 1.19 -2.06
N ILE A 249 19.14 0.24 -1.86
CA ILE A 249 18.53 -0.53 -2.96
C ILE A 249 17.09 -0.06 -3.24
N LYS A 250 16.62 -0.28 -4.47
CA LYS A 250 15.24 0.01 -4.87
C LYS A 250 14.43 -1.29 -4.89
N GLY A 251 13.20 -1.22 -4.39
CA GLY A 251 12.25 -2.32 -4.55
C GLY A 251 11.72 -2.43 -5.99
N VAL A 252 11.41 -3.65 -6.42
CA VAL A 252 10.79 -3.97 -7.70
C VAL A 252 9.29 -3.76 -7.59
N SER A 253 8.76 -2.88 -8.44
CA SER A 253 7.32 -2.64 -8.52
C SER A 253 6.65 -3.66 -9.43
N THR A 254 5.68 -4.37 -8.87
CA THR A 254 4.79 -5.30 -9.56
C THR A 254 3.48 -4.64 -9.99
N ALA A 255 3.44 -3.30 -9.99
CA ALA A 255 2.22 -2.56 -10.28
C ALA A 255 1.76 -2.77 -11.73
N ALA A 256 0.46 -3.02 -11.90
CA ALA A 256 -0.22 -2.89 -13.18
C ALA A 256 -0.55 -1.42 -13.42
N LYS A 257 -0.03 -0.86 -14.51
CA LYS A 257 -0.18 0.56 -14.83
C LYS A 257 -1.12 0.75 -16.01
N VAL A 258 -2.07 1.66 -15.86
CA VAL A 258 -2.79 2.25 -16.98
C VAL A 258 -2.48 3.74 -17.06
N THR A 259 -2.28 4.24 -18.28
CA THR A 259 -2.12 5.67 -18.53
C THR A 259 -3.36 6.19 -19.24
N ILE A 260 -4.04 7.14 -18.62
CA ILE A 260 -5.23 7.78 -19.16
C ILE A 260 -4.81 8.91 -20.10
N ALA A 261 -4.98 8.69 -21.40
CA ALA A 261 -4.60 9.64 -22.46
C ALA A 261 -5.33 10.99 -22.35
N ASN A 262 -6.63 10.98 -21.99
CA ASN A 262 -7.42 12.20 -21.79
C ASN A 262 -7.99 12.24 -20.36
N PRO A 263 -7.20 12.68 -19.37
CA PRO A 263 -7.59 12.62 -17.96
C PRO A 263 -8.76 13.55 -17.63
N LYS A 264 -8.88 14.72 -18.29
CA LYS A 264 -10.03 15.63 -18.10
C LYS A 264 -11.34 14.98 -18.55
N LYS A 265 -11.32 14.33 -19.72
CA LYS A 265 -12.49 13.59 -20.24
C LYS A 265 -12.84 12.41 -19.32
N ALA A 266 -11.85 11.60 -18.95
CA ALA A 266 -12.06 10.47 -18.05
C ALA A 266 -12.66 10.88 -16.72
N LEU A 267 -12.20 11.98 -16.14
CA LEU A 267 -12.74 12.51 -14.90
C LEU A 267 -14.18 13.03 -15.04
N LYS A 268 -14.48 13.72 -16.14
CA LYS A 268 -15.86 14.14 -16.44
C LYS A 268 -16.79 12.94 -16.60
N GLU A 269 -16.35 11.91 -17.30
CA GLU A 269 -17.12 10.68 -17.48
C GLU A 269 -17.27 9.91 -16.16
N PHE A 270 -16.23 9.82 -15.34
CA PHE A 270 -16.28 9.19 -14.01
C PHE A 270 -17.33 9.85 -13.12
N LYS A 271 -17.36 11.20 -13.08
CA LYS A 271 -18.36 11.95 -12.31
C LYS A 271 -19.80 11.70 -12.75
N GLY A 272 -20.02 11.38 -14.03
CA GLY A 272 -21.33 11.01 -14.55
C GLY A 272 -21.59 9.49 -14.58
N ALA A 273 -20.61 8.66 -14.23
CA ALA A 273 -20.75 7.21 -14.31
C ALA A 273 -21.57 6.67 -13.13
N GLN A 274 -22.45 5.72 -13.41
CA GLN A 274 -23.09 4.91 -12.39
C GLN A 274 -22.13 3.80 -11.96
N LEU A 275 -21.78 3.79 -10.67
CA LEU A 275 -20.97 2.73 -10.09
C LEU A 275 -21.89 1.73 -9.41
N ALA A 276 -21.50 0.46 -9.39
CA ALA A 276 -22.19 -0.58 -8.63
C ALA A 276 -21.77 -0.55 -7.14
N ASP A 277 -21.83 0.62 -6.52
CA ASP A 277 -21.21 0.89 -5.22
C ASP A 277 -22.13 0.70 -4.00
N VAL A 278 -23.44 0.53 -4.20
CA VAL A 278 -24.38 0.18 -3.12
C VAL A 278 -24.00 -1.15 -2.45
N GLN A 279 -23.52 -2.14 -3.22
CA GLN A 279 -23.11 -3.42 -2.63
C GLN A 279 -21.85 -3.27 -1.76
N CYS A 280 -20.91 -2.42 -2.16
CA CYS A 280 -19.75 -2.05 -1.32
C CYS A 280 -20.23 -1.35 -0.04
N PHE A 281 -21.17 -0.42 -0.18
CA PHE A 281 -21.75 0.31 0.95
C PHE A 281 -22.34 -0.64 1.99
N GLU A 282 -23.21 -1.57 1.60
CA GLU A 282 -23.80 -2.54 2.52
C GLU A 282 -22.76 -3.36 3.27
N ARG A 283 -21.76 -3.90 2.57
CA ARG A 283 -20.70 -4.71 3.21
C ARG A 283 -19.91 -3.92 4.25
N VAL A 284 -19.71 -2.62 4.00
CA VAL A 284 -19.04 -1.75 4.97
C VAL A 284 -19.95 -1.51 6.18
N LEU A 285 -21.25 -1.29 5.99
CA LEU A 285 -22.18 -1.19 7.12
C LEU A 285 -22.17 -2.47 7.97
N ASP A 286 -22.25 -3.64 7.32
CA ASP A 286 -22.20 -4.94 7.99
C ASP A 286 -20.91 -5.09 8.82
N ARG A 287 -19.76 -4.71 8.27
CA ARG A 287 -18.47 -4.77 8.94
C ARG A 287 -18.38 -3.80 10.13
N VAL A 288 -18.85 -2.57 9.97
CA VAL A 288 -18.84 -1.57 11.04
C VAL A 288 -19.79 -1.97 12.19
N GLU A 289 -20.89 -2.64 11.88
CA GLU A 289 -21.85 -3.12 12.89
C GLU A 289 -21.35 -4.36 13.63
N ASN A 290 -20.73 -5.31 12.93
CA ASN A 290 -20.53 -6.67 13.46
C ASN A 290 -19.07 -7.08 13.68
N ASP A 291 -18.12 -6.45 12.99
CA ASP A 291 -16.76 -7.01 12.84
C ASP A 291 -15.65 -6.13 13.46
N LEU A 292 -15.94 -4.97 14.05
CA LEU A 292 -14.88 -4.08 14.57
C LEU A 292 -13.96 -4.76 15.59
N ASP A 293 -14.51 -5.58 16.49
CA ASP A 293 -13.70 -6.34 17.45
C ASP A 293 -12.92 -7.48 16.75
N LEU A 294 -13.48 -8.08 15.69
CA LEU A 294 -12.77 -9.08 14.89
C LEU A 294 -11.58 -8.47 14.13
N LEU A 295 -11.67 -7.21 13.69
CA LEU A 295 -10.55 -6.50 13.06
C LEU A 295 -9.39 -6.30 14.04
N GLN A 296 -9.69 -5.99 15.31
CA GLN A 296 -8.69 -5.90 16.36
C GLN A 296 -8.03 -7.27 16.61
N THR A 297 -8.83 -8.33 16.78
CA THR A 297 -8.32 -9.70 16.96
C THR A 297 -7.43 -10.14 15.79
N ARG A 298 -7.81 -9.80 14.54
CA ARG A 298 -7.01 -10.10 13.35
C ARG A 298 -5.67 -9.34 13.36
N ALA A 299 -5.68 -8.07 13.76
CA ALA A 299 -4.48 -7.28 13.88
C ALA A 299 -3.53 -7.81 14.97
N ASP A 300 -4.06 -8.21 16.12
CA ASP A 300 -3.30 -8.78 17.22
C ASP A 300 -2.73 -10.16 16.84
N ALA A 301 -3.50 -10.99 16.14
CA ALA A 301 -3.02 -12.26 15.61
C ALA A 301 -1.87 -12.06 14.61
N TRP A 302 -1.95 -11.05 13.74
CA TRP A 302 -0.86 -10.68 12.84
C TRP A 302 0.39 -10.22 13.59
N ALA A 303 0.22 -9.40 14.64
CA ALA A 303 1.30 -8.98 15.53
C ALA A 303 2.00 -10.20 16.15
N ALA A 304 1.19 -11.14 16.63
CA ALA A 304 1.62 -12.35 17.33
C ALA A 304 2.27 -13.38 16.40
N GLY A 305 1.97 -13.32 15.09
CA GLY A 305 2.29 -14.40 14.16
C GLY A 305 1.35 -15.61 14.29
N ASP A 306 0.16 -15.44 14.88
CA ASP A 306 -0.87 -16.48 15.03
C ASP A 306 -1.59 -16.71 13.70
N VAL A 307 -0.98 -17.56 12.85
CA VAL A 307 -1.50 -17.88 11.52
C VAL A 307 -2.80 -18.67 11.58
N ASP A 308 -3.03 -19.46 12.61
CA ASP A 308 -4.27 -20.23 12.76
C ASP A 308 -5.46 -19.31 12.98
N THR A 309 -5.32 -18.30 13.84
CA THR A 309 -6.34 -17.26 14.01
C THR A 309 -6.54 -16.46 12.73
N LEU A 310 -5.46 -16.08 12.03
CA LEU A 310 -5.57 -15.40 10.73
C LEU A 310 -6.29 -16.26 9.68
N ARG A 311 -6.11 -17.59 9.68
CA ARG A 311 -6.78 -18.52 8.78
C ARG A 311 -8.27 -18.64 9.09
N ARG A 312 -8.65 -18.73 10.37
CA ARG A 312 -10.06 -18.73 10.78
C ARG A 312 -10.76 -17.40 10.49
N LEU A 313 -10.03 -16.29 10.63
CA LEU A 313 -10.53 -14.93 10.37
C LEU A 313 -10.26 -14.48 8.92
N ASN A 314 -9.88 -15.39 8.01
CA ASN A 314 -9.59 -15.06 6.62
C ASN A 314 -10.90 -14.79 5.87
N ARG A 315 -11.38 -13.55 5.99
CA ARG A 315 -12.48 -13.01 5.17
C ARG A 315 -11.90 -12.07 4.11
N PRO A 316 -12.54 -11.99 2.93
CA PRO A 316 -12.20 -10.96 1.95
C PRO A 316 -12.17 -9.57 2.62
N GLU A 317 -11.15 -8.79 2.33
CA GLU A 317 -11.07 -7.44 2.86
C GLU A 317 -12.21 -6.59 2.31
N ALA A 318 -12.86 -5.78 3.15
CA ALA A 318 -13.93 -4.88 2.70
C ALA A 318 -13.41 -3.89 1.65
N SER A 319 -12.13 -3.51 1.73
CA SER A 319 -11.39 -2.77 0.70
C SER A 319 -11.45 -3.47 -0.67
N ALA A 320 -11.12 -4.76 -0.74
CA ALA A 320 -11.17 -5.52 -2.00
C ALA A 320 -12.58 -5.55 -2.63
N ALA A 321 -13.61 -5.60 -1.79
CA ALA A 321 -15.01 -5.54 -2.23
C ALA A 321 -15.41 -4.18 -2.83
N CYS A 322 -14.79 -3.10 -2.36
CA CYS A 322 -15.02 -1.73 -2.80
C CYS A 322 -14.12 -1.32 -3.97
N GLU A 323 -12.88 -1.82 -4.03
CA GLU A 323 -11.99 -1.71 -5.19
C GLU A 323 -12.66 -2.31 -6.43
N ASN A 324 -13.27 -3.49 -6.31
CA ASN A 324 -14.03 -4.09 -7.40
C ASN A 324 -15.17 -3.22 -7.91
N ALA A 325 -15.83 -2.41 -7.07
CA ALA A 325 -16.92 -1.54 -7.53
C ALA A 325 -16.43 -0.43 -8.48
N VAL A 326 -15.17 0.01 -8.34
CA VAL A 326 -14.53 1.01 -9.22
C VAL A 326 -13.89 0.35 -10.44
N LEU A 327 -13.29 -0.82 -10.23
CA LEU A 327 -12.62 -1.59 -11.28
C LEU A 327 -13.60 -2.42 -12.12
N SER A 328 -14.92 -2.31 -11.92
CA SER A 328 -15.90 -3.07 -12.71
C SER A 328 -16.81 -2.17 -13.53
N GLY A 329 -17.48 -2.77 -14.53
CA GLY A 329 -18.49 -2.10 -15.34
C GLY A 329 -17.93 -1.31 -16.53
N ALA A 330 -18.82 -0.59 -17.21
CA ALA A 330 -18.52 0.02 -18.51
C ALA A 330 -17.41 1.09 -18.44
N PHE A 331 -17.36 1.87 -17.36
CA PHE A 331 -16.28 2.85 -17.16
C PHE A 331 -14.92 2.14 -17.03
N ALA A 332 -14.85 1.12 -16.17
CA ALA A 332 -13.64 0.36 -15.96
C ALA A 332 -13.16 -0.31 -17.25
N GLN A 333 -14.04 -0.98 -18.00
CA GLN A 333 -13.72 -1.60 -19.28
C GLN A 333 -13.17 -0.59 -20.30
N LYS A 334 -13.85 0.57 -20.42
CA LYS A 334 -13.44 1.62 -21.36
C LYS A 334 -12.05 2.16 -21.09
N TYR A 335 -11.68 2.26 -19.81
CA TYR A 335 -10.38 2.76 -19.37
C TYR A 335 -9.40 1.63 -19.01
N GLY A 336 -9.75 0.37 -19.27
CA GLY A 336 -8.90 -0.81 -19.01
C GLY A 336 -8.58 -1.05 -17.53
N LEU A 337 -9.44 -0.62 -16.61
CA LEU A 337 -9.28 -0.76 -15.16
C LEU A 337 -9.65 -2.17 -14.66
N ASP A 338 -10.55 -2.83 -15.35
CA ASP A 338 -11.14 -4.15 -15.03
C ASP A 338 -10.15 -5.31 -15.03
N ARG A 339 -9.07 -5.16 -15.79
CA ARG A 339 -7.99 -6.15 -15.85
C ARG A 339 -6.81 -5.84 -14.93
N LEU A 340 -6.76 -4.67 -14.30
CA LEU A 340 -5.54 -4.22 -13.60
C LEU A 340 -5.18 -5.10 -12.42
N GLN A 341 -6.17 -5.56 -11.66
CA GLN A 341 -5.92 -6.46 -10.53
C GLN A 341 -5.32 -7.80 -11.01
N ALA A 342 -5.95 -8.43 -12.00
CA ALA A 342 -5.46 -9.68 -12.58
C ALA A 342 -4.06 -9.52 -13.19
N GLN A 343 -3.80 -8.38 -13.85
CA GLN A 343 -2.48 -8.05 -14.40
C GLN A 343 -1.43 -7.84 -13.31
N ALA A 344 -1.77 -7.19 -12.20
CA ALA A 344 -0.84 -6.99 -11.09
C ALA A 344 -0.45 -8.34 -10.47
N THR A 345 -1.42 -9.22 -10.25
CA THR A 345 -1.18 -10.58 -9.76
C THR A 345 -0.30 -11.39 -10.74
N ALA A 346 -0.62 -11.36 -12.03
CA ALA A 346 0.16 -12.06 -13.05
C ALA A 346 1.60 -11.54 -13.17
N LYS A 347 1.77 -10.21 -13.07
CA LYS A 347 3.08 -9.57 -13.07
C LYS A 347 3.89 -9.95 -11.83
N TRP A 348 3.26 -9.93 -10.66
CA TRP A 348 3.91 -10.35 -9.41
C TRP A 348 4.36 -11.81 -9.50
N LEU A 349 3.50 -12.71 -9.99
CA LEU A 349 3.83 -14.14 -10.13
C LEU A 349 5.00 -14.35 -11.10
N THR A 350 4.95 -13.67 -12.25
CA THR A 350 6.03 -13.70 -13.25
C THR A 350 7.36 -13.26 -12.66
N GLU A 351 7.35 -12.16 -11.92
CA GLU A 351 8.54 -11.61 -11.26
C GLU A 351 9.05 -12.56 -10.17
N ALA A 352 8.15 -13.15 -9.37
CA ALA A 352 8.49 -14.10 -8.33
C ALA A 352 9.20 -15.34 -8.90
N GLU A 353 8.67 -15.93 -9.96
CA GLU A 353 9.28 -17.08 -10.64
C GLU A 353 10.64 -16.74 -11.25
N ALA A 354 10.75 -15.56 -11.85
CA ALA A 354 12.00 -15.10 -12.42
C ALA A 354 13.05 -14.84 -11.32
N SER A 355 12.64 -14.26 -10.19
CA SER A 355 13.50 -14.01 -9.02
C SER A 355 14.00 -15.34 -8.42
N LEU A 356 13.12 -16.34 -8.28
CA LEU A 356 13.44 -17.69 -7.84
C LEU A 356 14.39 -18.42 -8.79
N GLY A 357 14.49 -17.99 -10.06
CA GLY A 357 15.46 -18.51 -11.02
C GLY A 357 16.86 -17.92 -10.91
N ARG A 358 17.01 -16.69 -10.37
CA ARG A 358 18.25 -15.91 -10.48
C ARG A 358 18.83 -15.39 -9.15
N ASN A 359 18.03 -15.30 -8.10
CA ASN A 359 18.41 -14.73 -6.81
C ASN A 359 18.50 -15.82 -5.75
N ARG A 360 19.53 -15.76 -4.89
CA ARG A 360 19.66 -16.68 -3.74
C ARG A 360 18.61 -16.35 -2.70
N VAL A 361 18.35 -15.06 -2.46
CA VAL A 361 17.33 -14.58 -1.53
C VAL A 361 16.52 -13.45 -2.17
N THR A 362 15.22 -13.66 -2.31
CA THR A 362 14.25 -12.59 -2.63
C THR A 362 13.37 -12.36 -1.41
N PHE A 363 13.02 -11.10 -1.13
CA PHE A 363 12.00 -10.74 -0.14
C PHE A 363 10.79 -10.11 -0.84
N ALA A 364 9.58 -10.44 -0.41
CA ALA A 364 8.37 -9.84 -0.92
C ALA A 364 7.32 -9.64 0.18
N THR A 365 6.33 -8.80 -0.09
CA THR A 365 5.10 -8.70 0.71
C THR A 365 3.89 -9.17 -0.10
N LEU A 366 2.91 -9.77 0.57
CA LEU A 366 1.61 -10.10 -0.02
C LEU A 366 0.48 -9.90 1.01
N PRO A 367 -0.73 -9.49 0.59
CA PRO A 367 -1.90 -9.51 1.46
C PRO A 367 -2.17 -10.91 2.01
N MET A 368 -2.48 -11.01 3.30
CA MET A 368 -2.82 -12.28 3.95
C MET A 368 -3.98 -13.01 3.27
N SER A 369 -4.92 -12.27 2.66
CA SER A 369 -6.02 -12.84 1.88
C SER A 369 -5.52 -13.62 0.65
N GLU A 370 -4.45 -13.16 0.01
CA GLU A 370 -3.82 -13.85 -1.14
C GLU A 370 -2.96 -15.04 -0.69
N LEU A 371 -2.26 -14.90 0.44
CA LEU A 371 -1.44 -15.98 1.01
C LEU A 371 -2.26 -17.18 1.47
N LEU A 372 -3.43 -16.93 2.06
CA LEU A 372 -4.30 -17.95 2.64
C LEU A 372 -5.41 -18.41 1.69
N SER A 373 -5.55 -17.79 0.51
CA SER A 373 -6.54 -18.21 -0.48
C SER A 373 -6.16 -19.57 -1.08
N PRO A 374 -7.10 -20.52 -1.19
CA PRO A 374 -6.85 -21.81 -1.84
C PRO A 374 -6.54 -21.67 -3.33
N THR A 375 -6.90 -20.54 -3.94
CA THR A 375 -6.62 -20.19 -5.34
C THR A 375 -5.69 -18.98 -5.47
N GLY A 376 -5.04 -18.58 -4.38
CA GLY A 376 -4.17 -17.40 -4.34
C GLY A 376 -2.79 -17.63 -4.96
N ILE A 377 -1.94 -16.61 -4.83
CA ILE A 377 -0.59 -16.60 -5.41
C ILE A 377 0.27 -17.76 -4.90
N VAL A 378 0.22 -18.05 -3.60
CA VAL A 378 1.04 -19.12 -3.00
C VAL A 378 0.57 -20.51 -3.43
N ALA A 379 -0.74 -20.72 -3.52
CA ALA A 379 -1.31 -21.95 -4.07
C ALA A 379 -0.89 -22.15 -5.53
N SER A 380 -0.85 -21.07 -6.32
CA SER A 380 -0.38 -21.09 -7.71
C SER A 380 1.10 -21.47 -7.83
N LEU A 381 1.96 -21.01 -6.91
CA LEU A 381 3.37 -21.42 -6.84
C LEU A 381 3.49 -22.90 -6.43
N ALA A 382 2.76 -23.36 -5.42
CA ALA A 382 2.77 -24.76 -5.03
C ALA A 382 2.36 -25.69 -6.19
N ALA A 383 1.30 -25.33 -6.93
CA ALA A 383 0.83 -26.08 -8.10
C ALA A 383 1.87 -26.16 -9.24
N LYS A 384 2.81 -25.21 -9.30
CA LYS A 384 3.94 -25.21 -10.25
C LYS A 384 5.15 -26.01 -9.77
N GLY A 385 5.05 -26.68 -8.61
CA GLY A 385 6.11 -27.54 -8.06
C GLY A 385 7.13 -26.84 -7.18
N TYR A 386 6.89 -25.58 -6.80
CA TYR A 386 7.72 -24.90 -5.80
C TYR A 386 7.42 -25.43 -4.39
N VAL A 387 8.45 -25.57 -3.56
CA VAL A 387 8.27 -25.97 -2.15
C VAL A 387 7.81 -24.76 -1.37
N VAL A 388 6.61 -24.84 -0.80
CA VAL A 388 6.00 -23.76 -0.01
C VAL A 388 5.94 -24.19 1.46
N GLU A 389 6.50 -23.37 2.34
CA GLU A 389 6.47 -23.57 3.79
C GLU A 389 5.80 -22.36 4.46
N ALA A 390 4.70 -22.62 5.16
CA ALA A 390 4.05 -21.61 6.00
C ALA A 390 4.83 -21.41 7.33
N PRO A 391 4.76 -20.23 7.95
CA PRO A 391 5.59 -19.90 9.12
C PRO A 391 5.30 -20.74 10.37
N ASP A 392 4.09 -21.27 10.49
CA ASP A 392 3.64 -22.21 11.53
C ASP A 392 4.30 -23.59 11.39
N VAL A 393 4.50 -24.07 10.16
CA VAL A 393 5.20 -25.34 9.88
C VAL A 393 6.71 -25.26 10.20
N VAL A 394 7.31 -24.09 10.03
CA VAL A 394 8.73 -23.84 10.35
C VAL A 394 8.96 -23.79 11.87
N GLN A 395 7.95 -23.44 12.66
CA GLN A 395 8.05 -23.45 14.13
C GLN A 395 7.85 -24.86 14.72
N ALA A 396 6.93 -25.67 14.17
CA ALA A 396 6.75 -27.05 14.62
C ALA A 396 8.01 -27.92 14.43
N SER A 397 8.69 -27.74 13.30
CA SER A 397 9.94 -28.47 12.98
C SER A 397 11.14 -28.10 13.85
N THR A 398 11.09 -26.99 14.59
CA THR A 398 12.12 -26.63 15.60
C THR A 398 11.72 -27.00 17.02
N SER A 399 10.42 -27.24 17.28
CA SER A 399 9.91 -27.65 18.59
C SER A 399 9.92 -29.17 18.82
N ASP A 400 9.81 -29.99 17.76
CA ASP A 400 9.79 -31.46 17.88
C ASP A 400 11.18 -32.12 17.89
N ALA A 401 12.26 -31.33 17.80
CA ALA A 401 13.63 -31.82 17.93
C ALA A 401 14.10 -31.87 19.39
N ALA A 402 13.30 -32.46 20.29
CA ALA A 402 13.80 -32.88 21.59
C ALA A 402 14.52 -34.24 21.40
N PRO A 403 15.81 -34.38 21.73
CA PRO A 403 16.48 -35.67 21.63
C PRO A 403 15.82 -36.66 22.60
N ALA A 404 15.41 -37.82 22.09
CA ALA A 404 14.98 -38.93 22.94
C ALA A 404 16.09 -39.25 23.97
N PRO A 405 15.75 -39.53 25.24
CA PRO A 405 16.74 -39.89 26.24
C PRO A 405 17.41 -41.21 25.82
N GLN A 406 18.75 -41.17 25.64
CA GLN A 406 19.52 -42.38 25.42
C GLN A 406 19.48 -43.28 26.67
N PRO A 407 19.36 -44.61 26.52
CA PRO A 407 19.40 -45.52 27.65
C PRO A 407 20.80 -45.52 28.26
N GLY A 408 20.89 -45.21 29.55
CA GLY A 408 22.14 -45.17 30.30
C GLY A 408 22.86 -46.51 30.28
N ALA A 409 24.08 -46.52 29.74
CA ALA A 409 25.06 -47.56 30.01
C ALA A 409 25.72 -47.24 31.36
N GLY A 410 25.55 -48.14 32.32
CA GLY A 410 26.05 -47.97 33.68
C GLY A 410 27.56 -48.01 33.82
N ARG A 411 28.02 -47.50 34.96
CA ARG A 411 29.04 -48.12 35.79
C ARG A 411 28.80 -47.79 37.25
#